data_AF-A0A452YXW4-F1
#
_entry.id   AF-A0A452YXW4-F1
#
_cell.length_a   1.000
_cell.length_b   1.000
_cell.length_c   1.000
_cell.angle_alpha   90.00
_cell.angle_beta   90.00
_cell.angle_gamma   90.00
#
_symmetry.space_group_name_H-M   'P 1'
#
loop_
_entity.id
_entity.type
_entity.pdbx_description
1 polymer ?
#
loop_
_entity_poly.entity_id
_entity_poly.type
_entity_poly.pdbx_seq_one_letter_code
_entity_poly.pdbx_strand_id
1 'polypeptide(L)'
;MRQISSMLQGLARSMSLGKERKEAEEPQGTVLRSSGTLWGEGSETFAAACSRRGEKGTNQDTSIVWEGYGCQDDTIFCGVFDGHGQWGHYVAKAVRESLPQQLLCRWQEAVALTSLIDGEKRLGDCQFDLLRQSYLAAAAAVDEELRRSRRLDAVNSGCTALSIVKQGDLMVVANVGDSRAVLATTSDDGDVTAVQLTVDFKPDLPQEKAR
;
A
#
# COMPACT_ATOMS: atom_id res chain seq x y z
N MET A 1 -4.96 42.40 15.39
CA MET A 1 -6.19 41.74 15.89
C MET A 1 -7.18 41.69 14.72
N ARG A 2 -7.42 40.47 14.21
CA ARG A 2 -8.51 40.01 13.31
C ARG A 2 -8.95 40.91 12.16
N GLN A 3 -8.68 40.46 10.93
CA GLN A 3 -9.68 40.52 9.86
C GLN A 3 -9.72 39.19 9.11
N ILE A 4 -10.93 38.64 9.05
CA ILE A 4 -11.33 37.43 8.36
C ILE A 4 -11.90 37.89 7.02
N SER A 5 -11.49 37.29 5.90
CA SER A 5 -12.18 37.35 4.60
C SER A 5 -11.93 35.99 3.94
N SER A 6 -12.88 35.04 3.94
CA SER A 6 -14.02 34.95 3.02
C SER A 6 -13.63 35.24 1.57
N MET A 7 -13.58 34.21 0.74
CA MET A 7 -14.17 34.24 -0.60
C MET A 7 -14.27 32.82 -1.18
N LEU A 8 -15.39 32.17 -0.86
CA LEU A 8 -15.99 31.13 -1.68
C LEU A 8 -16.90 31.86 -2.66
N GLN A 9 -16.55 31.91 -3.95
CA GLN A 9 -17.46 32.04 -5.10
C GLN A 9 -16.67 32.13 -6.39
N GLY A 10 -16.98 31.23 -7.34
CA GLY A 10 -16.39 31.27 -8.67
C GLY A 10 -16.66 30.02 -9.51
N LEU A 11 -17.88 29.49 -9.50
CA LEU A 11 -18.33 28.53 -10.52
C LEU A 11 -18.86 29.33 -11.72
N ALA A 12 -18.28 29.09 -12.91
CA ALA A 12 -18.98 28.70 -14.15
C ALA A 12 -18.42 29.33 -15.45
N ARG A 13 -18.09 28.40 -16.37
CA ARG A 13 -18.16 28.44 -17.84
C ARG A 13 -17.09 29.21 -18.65
N SER A 14 -16.34 28.44 -19.43
CA SER A 14 -16.27 28.61 -20.88
C SER A 14 -15.74 27.35 -21.56
N MET A 15 -16.44 26.86 -22.58
CA MET A 15 -15.90 25.89 -23.53
C MET A 15 -15.19 26.64 -24.66
N SER A 16 -13.91 26.37 -24.87
CA SER A 16 -13.26 26.52 -26.18
C SER A 16 -12.03 25.64 -26.28
N LEU A 17 -11.91 24.92 -27.40
CA LEU A 17 -10.74 24.13 -27.78
C LEU A 17 -9.47 24.99 -27.83
N GLY A 18 -8.35 24.44 -27.36
CA GLY A 18 -7.01 24.96 -27.68
C GLY A 18 -5.93 24.69 -26.63
N LYS A 19 -5.10 23.67 -26.90
CA LYS A 19 -3.67 23.50 -26.56
C LYS A 19 -3.20 23.69 -25.10
N GLU A 20 -2.70 22.56 -24.57
CA GLU A 20 -1.67 22.36 -23.54
C GLU A 20 -1.35 23.55 -22.60
N ARG A 21 -1.68 23.36 -21.33
CA ARG A 21 -0.89 23.89 -20.22
C ARG A 21 -0.45 22.70 -19.37
N LYS A 22 0.86 22.46 -19.35
CA LYS A 22 1.52 21.66 -18.32
C LYS A 22 1.19 22.32 -16.99
N GLU A 23 0.32 21.70 -16.21
CA GLU A 23 0.29 21.94 -14.77
C GLU A 23 1.65 21.47 -14.23
N ALA A 24 2.27 22.30 -13.40
CA ALA A 24 3.50 21.94 -12.72
C ALA A 24 3.18 20.76 -11.79
N GLU A 25 3.65 19.57 -12.15
CA GLU A 25 3.62 18.41 -11.29
C GLU A 25 4.47 18.71 -10.06
N GLU A 26 3.84 18.83 -8.90
CA GLU A 26 4.53 18.46 -7.66
C GLU A 26 4.94 16.98 -7.80
N PRO A 27 6.13 16.57 -7.33
CA PRO A 27 6.61 15.20 -7.48
C PRO A 27 5.89 14.29 -6.48
N GLN A 28 4.58 14.12 -6.65
CA GLN A 28 3.78 13.13 -5.95
C GLN A 28 3.84 11.88 -6.81
N GLY A 29 4.50 10.84 -6.31
CA GLY A 29 4.71 9.59 -7.05
C GLY A 29 3.43 8.98 -7.64
N THR A 30 3.56 8.22 -8.73
CA THR A 30 2.42 7.71 -9.51
C THR A 30 1.68 6.59 -8.79
N VAL A 31 0.34 6.69 -8.69
CA VAL A 31 -0.50 5.71 -7.99
C VAL A 31 -1.53 5.06 -8.91
N LEU A 32 -1.48 3.73 -9.02
CA LEU A 32 -2.45 2.89 -9.72
C LEU A 32 -3.36 2.17 -8.72
N ARG A 33 -4.68 2.43 -8.79
CA ARG A 33 -5.71 1.84 -7.90
C ARG A 33 -6.69 0.89 -8.62
N SER A 34 -6.43 0.59 -9.88
CA SER A 34 -7.24 -0.24 -10.75
C SER A 34 -6.34 -1.10 -11.64
N SER A 35 -6.93 -1.99 -12.43
CA SER A 35 -6.15 -2.77 -13.41
C SER A 35 -5.40 -1.84 -14.37
N GLY A 36 -4.12 -2.12 -14.61
CA GLY A 36 -3.24 -1.29 -15.42
C GLY A 36 -1.77 -1.61 -15.19
N THR A 37 -0.91 -0.77 -15.77
CA THR A 37 0.54 -0.88 -15.68
C THR A 37 1.13 0.46 -15.29
N LEU A 38 2.20 0.43 -14.51
CA LEU A 38 3.06 1.57 -14.22
C LEU A 38 4.48 1.24 -14.67
N TRP A 39 5.09 2.21 -15.33
CA TRP A 39 6.47 2.18 -15.78
C TRP A 39 6.99 3.61 -15.74
N GLY A 40 7.75 3.96 -14.70
CA GLY A 40 8.47 5.23 -14.65
C GLY A 40 9.56 5.32 -15.70
N GLU A 41 9.69 6.44 -16.42
CA GLU A 41 10.79 6.65 -17.37
C GLU A 41 12.15 6.45 -16.67
N GLY A 42 12.97 5.51 -17.16
CA GLY A 42 14.27 5.18 -16.57
C GLY A 42 14.24 4.24 -15.36
N SER A 43 13.05 3.80 -14.91
CA SER A 43 12.92 2.79 -13.85
C SER A 43 13.27 1.40 -14.37
N GLU A 44 14.08 0.65 -13.60
CA GLU A 44 14.28 -0.80 -13.79
C GLU A 44 13.11 -1.62 -13.21
N THR A 45 12.22 -0.98 -12.45
CA THR A 45 11.08 -1.64 -11.82
C THR A 45 9.82 -1.36 -12.63
N PHE A 46 9.25 -2.43 -13.20
CA PHE A 46 7.94 -2.44 -13.84
C PHE A 46 6.89 -3.03 -12.90
N ALA A 47 5.71 -2.42 -12.83
CA ALA A 47 4.61 -2.94 -12.03
C ALA A 47 3.31 -3.00 -12.82
N ALA A 48 2.54 -4.07 -12.59
CA ALA A 48 1.23 -4.25 -13.17
C ALA A 48 0.25 -4.74 -12.11
N ALA A 49 -0.98 -4.25 -12.16
CA ALA A 49 -2.07 -4.72 -11.35
C ALA A 49 -3.20 -5.19 -12.25
N CYS A 50 -3.86 -6.29 -11.88
CA CYS A 50 -5.05 -6.77 -12.56
C CYS A 50 -6.01 -7.35 -11.52
N SER A 51 -7.26 -6.90 -11.56
CA SER A 51 -8.36 -7.49 -10.79
C SER A 51 -9.50 -7.84 -11.73
N ARG A 52 -10.09 -9.02 -11.53
CA ARG A 52 -11.24 -9.51 -12.29
C ARG A 52 -12.35 -9.90 -11.31
N ARG A 53 -13.57 -9.45 -11.59
CA ARG A 53 -14.75 -9.69 -10.76
C ARG A 53 -15.11 -11.17 -10.56
N GLY A 54 -14.79 -12.04 -11.52
CA GLY A 54 -15.29 -13.42 -11.53
C GLY A 54 -16.83 -13.48 -11.55
N GLU A 55 -17.40 -14.53 -10.96
CA GLU A 55 -18.83 -14.86 -11.03
C GLU A 55 -19.61 -14.58 -9.71
N LYS A 56 -18.90 -14.29 -8.61
CA LYS A 56 -19.45 -14.25 -7.24
C LYS A 56 -20.14 -12.92 -6.84
N GLY A 57 -20.83 -12.26 -7.76
CA GLY A 57 -21.48 -10.98 -7.47
C GLY A 57 -20.49 -9.80 -7.47
N THR A 58 -20.60 -8.86 -6.54
CA THR A 58 -19.71 -7.67 -6.50
C THR A 58 -18.26 -8.08 -6.31
N ASN A 59 -17.33 -7.50 -7.09
CA ASN A 59 -15.90 -7.72 -6.86
C ASN A 59 -15.51 -7.09 -5.52
N GLN A 60 -15.02 -7.89 -4.59
CA GLN A 60 -14.61 -7.41 -3.27
C GLN A 60 -13.09 -7.19 -3.16
N ASP A 61 -12.35 -7.64 -4.16
CA ASP A 61 -10.91 -7.46 -4.27
C ASP A 61 -10.55 -6.03 -4.66
N THR A 62 -9.46 -5.54 -4.11
CA THR A 62 -8.81 -4.32 -4.61
C THR A 62 -7.29 -4.42 -4.49
N SER A 63 -6.61 -3.55 -5.24
CA SER A 63 -5.15 -3.47 -5.25
C SER A 63 -4.69 -2.03 -5.38
N ILE A 64 -3.43 -1.80 -5.03
CA ILE A 64 -2.74 -0.54 -5.24
C ILE A 64 -1.30 -0.80 -5.65
N VAL A 65 -0.78 0.04 -6.54
CA VAL A 65 0.64 0.19 -6.84
C VAL A 65 0.96 1.67 -6.70
N TRP A 66 2.02 2.01 -6.00
CA TRP A 66 2.46 3.38 -5.76
C TRP A 66 3.97 3.46 -5.99
N GLU A 67 4.37 3.99 -7.15
CA GLU A 67 5.77 4.30 -7.49
C GLU A 67 6.19 5.64 -6.87
N GLY A 68 7.47 5.80 -6.53
CA GLY A 68 7.93 7.01 -5.83
C GLY A 68 7.39 7.07 -4.40
N TYR A 69 7.12 5.91 -3.78
CA TYR A 69 6.44 5.84 -2.50
C TYR A 69 7.27 6.52 -1.40
N GLY A 70 6.65 7.43 -0.65
CA GLY A 70 7.36 8.24 0.35
C GLY A 70 8.28 9.31 -0.22
N CYS A 71 8.05 9.72 -1.47
CA CYS A 71 8.91 10.65 -2.22
C CYS A 71 10.33 10.10 -2.43
N GLN A 72 10.42 8.78 -2.65
CA GLN A 72 11.66 8.08 -2.92
C GLN A 72 11.55 7.39 -4.29
N ASP A 73 12.30 7.89 -5.27
CA ASP A 73 12.20 7.47 -6.68
C ASP A 73 12.52 5.98 -6.90
N ASP A 74 13.32 5.39 -6.01
CA ASP A 74 13.72 3.98 -6.02
C ASP A 74 12.78 3.06 -5.23
N THR A 75 11.64 3.59 -4.77
CA THR A 75 10.74 2.90 -3.85
C THR A 75 9.35 2.72 -4.43
N ILE A 76 8.85 1.49 -4.36
CA ILE A 76 7.49 1.12 -4.77
C ILE A 76 6.75 0.43 -3.63
N PHE A 77 5.48 0.82 -3.45
CA PHE A 77 4.53 0.11 -2.60
C PHE A 77 3.51 -0.62 -3.46
N CYS A 78 3.31 -1.90 -3.20
CA CYS A 78 2.26 -2.72 -3.82
C CYS A 78 1.37 -3.32 -2.74
N GLY A 79 0.07 -3.40 -2.98
CA GLY A 79 -0.89 -4.01 -2.06
C GLY A 79 -2.02 -4.74 -2.78
N VAL A 80 -2.41 -5.89 -2.24
CA VAL A 80 -3.57 -6.69 -2.65
C VAL A 80 -4.42 -6.97 -1.43
N PHE A 81 -5.73 -6.77 -1.58
CA PHE A 81 -6.70 -6.77 -0.50
C PHE A 81 -7.94 -7.54 -0.94
N ASP A 82 -8.17 -8.72 -0.36
CA ASP A 82 -9.33 -9.57 -0.61
C ASP A 82 -10.41 -9.31 0.45
N GLY A 83 -11.43 -8.55 0.07
CA GLY A 83 -12.55 -8.21 0.93
C GLY A 83 -13.55 -9.35 1.07
N HIS A 84 -14.11 -9.53 2.25
CA HIS A 84 -15.14 -10.53 2.51
C HIS A 84 -16.24 -10.00 3.46
N GLY A 85 -17.38 -10.69 3.47
CA GLY A 85 -18.58 -10.27 4.19
C GLY A 85 -19.42 -9.26 3.39
N GLN A 86 -20.53 -8.82 3.96
CA GLN A 86 -21.51 -7.99 3.24
C GLN A 86 -20.90 -6.65 2.74
N TRP A 87 -19.96 -6.09 3.51
CA TRP A 87 -19.29 -4.83 3.21
C TRP A 87 -17.81 -5.00 2.84
N GLY A 88 -17.37 -6.22 2.50
CA GLY A 88 -15.97 -6.56 2.24
C GLY A 88 -15.28 -5.63 1.24
N HIS A 89 -15.91 -5.35 0.10
CA HIS A 89 -15.43 -4.38 -0.89
C HIS A 89 -15.17 -2.96 -0.34
N TYR A 90 -15.94 -2.50 0.65
CA TYR A 90 -15.69 -1.22 1.30
C TYR A 90 -14.57 -1.30 2.33
N VAL A 91 -14.48 -2.40 3.08
CA VAL A 91 -13.38 -2.64 4.02
C VAL A 91 -12.05 -2.73 3.27
N ALA A 92 -12.00 -3.51 2.19
CA ALA A 92 -10.82 -3.64 1.33
C ALA A 92 -10.37 -2.29 0.75
N LYS A 93 -11.32 -1.47 0.29
CA LYS A 93 -11.05 -0.12 -0.18
C LYS A 93 -10.54 0.80 0.94
N ALA A 94 -11.08 0.69 2.15
CA ALA A 94 -10.63 1.48 3.30
C ALA A 94 -9.19 1.11 3.70
N VAL A 95 -8.88 -0.19 3.76
CA VAL A 95 -7.51 -0.68 4.03
C VAL A 95 -6.55 -0.20 2.94
N ARG A 96 -6.94 -0.31 1.66
CA ARG A 96 -6.13 0.16 0.53
C ARG A 96 -5.73 1.64 0.64
N GLU A 97 -6.65 2.50 1.08
CA GLU A 97 -6.33 3.93 1.22
C GLU A 97 -5.59 4.26 2.53
N SER A 98 -5.89 3.56 3.63
CA SER A 98 -5.32 3.88 4.95
C SER A 98 -3.95 3.24 5.18
N LEU A 99 -3.75 1.97 4.80
CA LEU A 99 -2.51 1.23 5.09
C LEU A 99 -1.24 1.92 4.58
N PRO A 100 -1.17 2.39 3.31
CA PRO A 100 0.04 3.07 2.82
C PRO A 100 0.28 4.39 3.58
N GLN A 101 -0.78 5.14 3.90
CA GLN A 101 -0.63 6.41 4.62
C GLN A 101 -0.11 6.20 6.05
N GLN A 102 -0.68 5.22 6.77
CA GLN A 102 -0.24 4.88 8.11
C GLN A 102 1.19 4.32 8.10
N LEU A 103 1.51 3.46 7.14
CA LEU A 103 2.86 2.91 6.99
C LEU A 103 3.89 4.02 6.76
N LEU A 104 3.63 4.93 5.81
CA LEU A 104 4.54 6.02 5.51
C LEU A 104 4.77 6.92 6.71
N CYS A 105 3.70 7.33 7.39
CA CYS A 105 3.77 8.15 8.59
C CYS A 105 4.61 7.49 9.69
N ARG A 106 4.34 6.23 10.01
CA ARG A 106 5.07 5.49 11.06
C ARG A 106 6.52 5.21 10.68
N TRP A 107 6.80 4.99 9.40
CA TRP A 107 8.15 4.75 8.90
C TRP A 107 9.00 6.02 8.98
N GLN A 108 8.46 7.15 8.52
CA GLN A 108 9.15 8.44 8.62
C GLN A 108 9.40 8.86 10.08
N GLU A 109 8.42 8.65 10.97
CA GLU A 109 8.59 8.88 12.41
C GLU A 109 9.71 8.00 12.99
N ALA A 110 9.72 6.69 12.68
CA ALA A 110 10.71 5.76 13.19
C ALA A 110 12.13 6.08 12.68
N VAL A 111 12.26 6.44 11.40
CA VAL A 111 13.52 6.90 10.81
C VAL A 111 14.01 8.19 11.48
N ALA A 112 13.14 9.19 11.65
CA ALA A 112 13.50 10.45 12.27
C ALA A 112 13.99 10.26 13.71
N LEU A 113 13.29 9.45 14.51
CA LEU A 113 13.68 9.13 15.89
C LEU A 113 15.02 8.39 15.95
N THR A 114 15.24 7.43 15.06
CA THR A 114 16.48 6.65 15.03
C THR A 114 17.67 7.52 14.63
N SER A 115 17.50 8.38 13.63
CA SER A 115 18.54 9.32 13.19
C SER A 115 18.97 10.28 14.30
N LEU A 116 18.06 10.68 15.20
CA LEU A 116 18.37 11.54 16.35
C LEU A 116 19.20 10.82 17.43
N ILE A 117 19.04 9.50 17.57
CA ILE A 117 19.68 8.72 18.66
C ILE A 117 21.02 8.14 18.20
N ASP A 118 21.07 7.55 17.01
CA ASP A 118 22.13 6.61 16.61
C ASP A 118 23.01 7.08 15.44
N GLY A 119 22.68 8.21 14.79
CA GLY A 119 23.39 8.75 13.63
C GLY A 119 23.20 7.95 12.33
N GLU A 120 23.46 8.58 11.17
CA GLU A 120 23.09 8.06 9.83
C GLU A 120 23.69 6.69 9.49
N LYS A 121 24.91 6.36 9.95
CA LYS A 121 25.58 5.08 9.61
C LYS A 121 24.86 3.85 10.16
N ARG A 122 24.14 3.98 11.28
CA ARG A 122 23.40 2.85 11.89
C ARG A 122 22.01 2.67 11.30
N LEU A 123 21.55 3.63 10.50
CA LEU A 123 20.21 3.63 9.91
C LEU A 123 20.05 2.54 8.83
N GLY A 124 21.12 2.29 8.05
CA GLY A 124 21.13 1.21 7.05
C GLY A 124 20.98 -0.17 7.70
N ASP A 125 21.67 -0.40 8.82
CA ASP A 125 21.64 -1.70 9.52
C ASP A 125 20.27 -2.01 10.14
N CYS A 126 19.48 -0.99 10.49
CA CYS A 126 18.18 -1.14 11.11
C CYS A 126 16.99 -0.88 10.17
N GLN A 127 17.23 -0.59 8.89
CA GLN A 127 16.17 -0.22 7.93
C GLN A 127 15.05 -1.26 7.87
N PHE A 128 15.41 -2.56 7.84
CA PHE A 128 14.45 -3.66 7.86
C PHE A 128 13.62 -3.67 9.15
N ASP A 129 14.26 -3.52 10.30
CA ASP A 129 13.57 -3.54 11.60
C ASP A 129 12.63 -2.35 11.78
N LEU A 130 13.06 -1.16 11.33
CA LEU A 130 12.22 0.04 11.34
C LEU A 130 10.97 -0.19 10.48
N LEU A 131 11.16 -0.63 9.23
CA LEU A 131 10.04 -0.87 8.32
C LEU A 131 9.11 -1.97 8.84
N ARG A 132 9.66 -3.04 9.42
CA ARG A 132 8.89 -4.11 10.08
C ARG A 132 8.04 -3.58 11.23
N GLN A 133 8.61 -2.77 12.12
CA GLN A 133 7.87 -2.17 13.24
C GLN A 133 6.81 -1.19 12.75
N SER A 134 7.11 -0.38 11.74
CA SER A 134 6.16 0.53 11.11
C SER A 134 4.98 -0.22 10.49
N TYR A 135 5.22 -1.38 9.87
CA TYR A 135 4.15 -2.26 9.37
C TYR A 135 3.22 -2.74 10.47
N LEU A 136 3.77 -3.24 11.59
CA LEU A 136 2.96 -3.69 12.72
C LEU A 136 2.12 -2.55 13.31
N ALA A 137 2.74 -1.37 13.48
CA ALA A 137 2.07 -0.18 13.99
C ALA A 137 0.98 0.33 13.01
N ALA A 138 1.25 0.31 11.71
CA ALA A 138 0.30 0.69 10.68
C ALA A 138 -0.90 -0.26 10.62
N ALA A 139 -0.65 -1.58 10.65
CA ALA A 139 -1.71 -2.58 10.67
C ALA A 139 -2.64 -2.41 11.88
N ALA A 140 -2.07 -2.20 13.08
CA ALA A 140 -2.85 -1.94 14.29
C ALA A 140 -3.65 -0.62 14.19
N ALA A 141 -3.06 0.42 13.61
CA ALA A 141 -3.75 1.70 13.43
C ALA A 141 -4.93 1.60 12.43
N VAL A 142 -4.76 0.86 11.34
CA VAL A 142 -5.82 0.60 10.35
C VAL A 142 -6.94 -0.23 10.98
N ASP A 143 -6.61 -1.29 11.72
CA ASP A 143 -7.61 -2.11 12.42
C ASP A 143 -8.44 -1.29 13.42
N GLU A 144 -7.78 -0.41 14.18
CA GLU A 144 -8.44 0.52 15.09
C GLU A 144 -9.37 1.50 14.35
N GLU A 145 -8.93 2.04 13.21
CA GLU A 145 -9.73 2.93 12.36
C GLU A 145 -11.00 2.23 11.87
N LEU A 146 -10.87 1.00 11.37
CA LEU A 146 -11.99 0.18 10.93
C LEU A 146 -12.97 -0.09 12.09
N ARG A 147 -12.45 -0.47 13.26
CA ARG A 147 -13.27 -0.74 14.44
C ARG A 147 -14.01 0.49 14.96
N ARG A 148 -13.44 1.70 14.81
CA ARG A 148 -14.08 2.96 15.21
C ARG A 148 -15.07 3.49 14.16
N SER A 149 -15.02 2.97 12.93
CA SER A 149 -15.88 3.42 11.86
C SER A 149 -17.34 3.10 12.15
N ARG A 150 -18.18 4.13 12.24
CA ARG A 150 -19.65 3.96 12.34
C ARG A 150 -20.32 3.75 10.99
N ARG A 151 -19.55 3.83 9.89
CA ARG A 151 -20.05 3.76 8.52
C ARG A 151 -19.83 2.40 7.87
N LEU A 152 -18.92 1.60 8.41
CA LEU A 152 -18.53 0.29 7.88
C LEU A 152 -18.75 -0.76 8.96
N ASP A 153 -19.50 -1.81 8.67
CA ASP A 153 -19.56 -2.98 9.55
C ASP A 153 -18.31 -3.84 9.34
N ALA A 154 -17.24 -3.46 10.02
CA ALA A 154 -15.98 -4.22 10.10
C ALA A 154 -16.01 -5.31 11.18
N VAL A 155 -17.16 -5.55 11.83
CA VAL A 155 -17.33 -6.65 12.79
C VAL A 155 -17.67 -7.93 12.05
N ASN A 156 -18.57 -7.85 11.07
CA ASN A 156 -19.00 -8.99 10.24
C ASN A 156 -18.47 -8.96 8.80
N SER A 157 -17.71 -7.93 8.45
CA SER A 157 -16.99 -7.85 7.18
C SER A 157 -15.51 -7.62 7.46
N GLY A 158 -14.66 -8.04 6.56
CA GLY A 158 -13.22 -7.97 6.74
C GLY A 158 -12.49 -7.92 5.40
N CYS A 159 -11.17 -7.93 5.49
CA CYS A 159 -10.30 -7.97 4.34
C CYS A 159 -8.97 -8.63 4.71
N THR A 160 -8.38 -9.37 3.78
CA THR A 160 -6.95 -9.69 3.85
C THR A 160 -6.10 -8.46 3.55
N ALA A 161 -4.81 -8.49 3.86
CA ALA A 161 -3.88 -7.48 3.42
C ALA A 161 -2.51 -8.11 3.14
N LEU A 162 -2.15 -8.16 1.87
CA LEU A 162 -0.81 -8.49 1.42
C LEU A 162 -0.19 -7.24 0.81
N SER A 163 0.97 -6.83 1.31
CA SER A 163 1.66 -5.66 0.75
C SER A 163 3.17 -5.87 0.70
N ILE A 164 3.80 -5.10 -0.18
CA ILE A 164 5.22 -5.13 -0.46
C ILE A 164 5.71 -3.68 -0.50
N VAL A 165 6.79 -3.38 0.22
CA VAL A 165 7.65 -2.22 -0.05
C VAL A 165 8.95 -2.75 -0.62
N LYS A 166 9.31 -2.30 -1.82
CA LYS A 166 10.63 -2.55 -2.42
C LYS A 166 11.34 -1.21 -2.57
N GLN A 167 12.51 -1.09 -1.95
CA GLN A 167 13.40 0.06 -2.01
C GLN A 167 14.79 -0.43 -2.43
N GLY A 168 15.24 -0.08 -3.63
CA GLY A 168 16.48 -0.65 -4.18
C GLY A 168 16.45 -2.19 -4.15
N ASP A 169 17.42 -2.80 -3.46
CA ASP A 169 17.53 -4.25 -3.26
C ASP A 169 16.78 -4.78 -2.03
N LEU A 170 16.31 -3.90 -1.14
CA LEU A 170 15.51 -4.30 0.02
C LEU A 170 14.06 -4.50 -0.38
N MET A 171 13.51 -5.67 -0.06
CA MET A 171 12.09 -5.97 -0.19
C MET A 171 11.53 -6.43 1.14
N VAL A 172 10.48 -5.77 1.62
CA VAL A 172 9.73 -6.16 2.81
C VAL A 172 8.31 -6.54 2.41
N VAL A 173 7.91 -7.75 2.77
CA VAL A 173 6.57 -8.29 2.49
C VAL A 173 5.82 -8.48 3.80
N ALA A 174 4.61 -7.92 3.87
CA ALA A 174 3.72 -8.03 5.03
C ALA A 174 2.41 -8.69 4.61
N ASN A 175 2.01 -9.75 5.33
CA ASN A 175 0.78 -10.50 5.06
C ASN A 175 -0.10 -10.57 6.32
N VAL A 176 -1.40 -10.37 6.11
CA VAL A 176 -2.48 -10.65 7.06
C VAL A 176 -3.60 -11.35 6.30
N GLY A 177 -3.84 -12.62 6.63
CA GLY A 177 -4.84 -13.45 5.95
C GLY A 177 -4.21 -14.44 4.98
N ASP A 178 -4.97 -14.82 3.96
CA ASP A 178 -4.64 -15.92 3.06
C ASP A 178 -4.39 -15.52 1.61
N SER A 179 -4.15 -14.23 1.36
CA SER A 179 -3.49 -13.78 0.14
C SER A 179 -2.01 -14.21 0.15
N ARG A 180 -1.41 -14.37 -1.03
CA ARG A 180 -0.06 -14.96 -1.15
C ARG A 180 0.85 -14.19 -2.10
N ALA A 181 2.08 -13.94 -1.66
CA ALA A 181 3.18 -13.49 -2.52
C ALA A 181 4.09 -14.65 -2.91
N VAL A 182 4.45 -14.70 -4.20
CA VAL A 182 5.37 -15.69 -4.77
C VAL A 182 6.36 -14.94 -5.67
N LEU A 183 7.65 -15.17 -5.44
CA LEU A 183 8.75 -14.64 -6.26
C LEU A 183 9.13 -15.66 -7.32
N ALA A 184 9.17 -15.25 -8.58
CA ALA A 184 9.85 -16.00 -9.61
C ALA A 184 11.33 -15.60 -9.64
N THR A 185 12.24 -16.55 -9.51
CA THR A 185 13.69 -16.34 -9.54
C THR A 185 14.38 -17.41 -10.37
N THR A 186 15.58 -17.13 -10.85
CA THR A 186 16.39 -18.11 -11.61
C THR A 186 17.20 -18.97 -10.64
N SER A 187 17.23 -20.28 -10.84
CA SER A 187 18.11 -21.20 -10.12
C SER A 187 19.56 -21.11 -10.63
N ASP A 188 20.50 -21.75 -9.93
CA ASP A 188 21.89 -21.87 -10.37
C ASP A 188 22.02 -22.57 -11.73
N ASP A 189 21.06 -23.43 -12.07
CA ASP A 189 21.00 -24.17 -13.35
C ASP A 189 20.38 -23.34 -14.49
N GLY A 190 19.91 -22.11 -14.21
CA GLY A 190 19.25 -21.23 -15.19
C GLY A 190 17.74 -21.42 -15.34
N ASP A 191 17.13 -22.32 -14.56
CA ASP A 191 15.69 -22.58 -14.60
C ASP A 191 14.89 -21.55 -13.79
N VAL A 192 13.67 -21.22 -14.24
CA VAL A 192 12.76 -20.37 -13.46
C VAL A 192 12.12 -21.18 -12.33
N THR A 193 12.29 -20.72 -11.10
CA THR A 193 11.77 -21.32 -9.87
C THR A 193 10.86 -20.36 -9.13
N ALA A 194 9.86 -20.92 -8.42
CA ALA A 194 8.92 -20.15 -7.62
C ALA A 194 9.26 -20.28 -6.12
N VAL A 195 9.46 -19.15 -5.46
CA VAL A 195 9.73 -19.04 -4.03
C VAL A 195 8.54 -18.37 -3.36
N GLN A 196 7.85 -19.08 -2.47
CA GLN A 196 6.76 -18.51 -1.70
C GLN A 196 7.31 -17.58 -0.61
N LEU A 197 6.88 -16.31 -0.63
CA LEU A 197 7.38 -15.28 0.31
C LEU A 197 6.52 -15.17 1.58
N THR A 198 5.28 -15.64 1.55
CA THR A 198 4.32 -15.52 2.67
C THR A 198 3.67 -16.84 2.99
N VAL A 199 3.29 -17.04 4.26
CA VAL A 199 2.47 -18.17 4.69
C VAL A 199 1.04 -17.70 4.87
N ASP A 200 0.08 -18.41 4.27
CA ASP A 200 -1.34 -18.11 4.41
C ASP A 200 -1.79 -18.36 5.86
N PHE A 201 -2.57 -17.44 6.43
CA PHE A 201 -3.13 -17.62 7.76
C PHE A 201 -4.40 -18.47 7.68
N LYS A 202 -4.20 -19.79 7.60
CA LYS A 202 -5.28 -20.77 7.59
C LYS A 202 -5.51 -21.33 9.01
N PRO A 203 -6.77 -21.45 9.48
CA PRO A 203 -7.08 -21.82 10.87
C PRO A 203 -6.70 -23.27 11.24
N ASP A 204 -6.42 -24.11 10.24
CA ASP A 204 -5.96 -25.49 10.42
C ASP A 204 -4.45 -25.62 10.61
N LEU A 205 -3.67 -24.56 10.38
CA LEU A 205 -2.24 -24.57 10.66
C LEU A 205 -1.99 -24.65 12.17
N PRO A 206 -1.05 -25.50 12.64
CA PRO A 206 -0.81 -25.68 14.08
C PRO A 206 -0.51 -24.38 14.84
N GLN A 207 0.24 -23.47 14.22
CA GLN A 207 0.61 -22.18 14.80
C GLN A 207 -0.59 -21.23 14.90
N GLU A 208 -1.40 -21.13 13.84
CA GLU A 208 -2.60 -20.27 13.82
C GLU A 208 -3.70 -20.81 14.72
N LYS A 209 -3.85 -22.14 14.80
CA LYS A 209 -4.84 -22.78 15.67
C LYS A 209 -4.55 -22.57 17.16
N ALA A 210 -3.28 -22.38 17.52
CA ALA A 210 -2.85 -22.21 18.92
C ALA A 210 -2.89 -20.75 19.42
N ARG A 211 -3.12 -19.79 18.51
CA ARG A 211 -3.20 -18.36 18.80
C ARG A 211 -4.51 -17.98 19.48
#